data_AF-A0A151IU18-F1
#
_entry.id   AF-A0A151IU18-F1
#
_cell.length_a   1.000
_cell.length_b   1.000
_cell.length_c   1.000
_cell.angle_alpha   90.00
_cell.angle_beta   90.00
_cell.angle_gamma   90.00
#
_symmetry.space_group_name_H-M   'P 1'
#
loop_
_entity.id
_entity.type
_entity.pdbx_description
1 polymer ?
#
loop_
_entity_poly.entity_id
_entity_poly.type
_entity_poly.pdbx_seq_one_letter_code
_entity_poly.pdbx_strand_id
1 'polypeptide(L)'
;MSANELAYATQMSLRSVGQLDASKVMKEATSTSPLRAFKYRKAFHSIRESTLSTEVALSILVEYKLSKSQYQGLRSVSKENHCQLYPPYKKIVEAKNHCYPLRTAITITESSAEVRVQALLDHTVQRILFLQTDVIKSLDQENVRHMDFISKWGCDGSSGQSEYKQKFIDDSKSDANVFFTSVVPL
;
A
#
# COMPACT_ATOMS: atom_id res chain seq x y z
N MET A 1 17.59 23.96 47.95
CA MET A 1 16.86 22.72 47.70
C MET A 1 17.33 22.17 46.36
N SER A 2 17.97 20.99 46.36
CA SER A 2 18.57 20.41 45.16
C SER A 2 17.53 19.70 44.29
N ALA A 3 17.84 19.49 43.00
CA ALA A 3 16.96 18.76 42.09
C ALA A 3 16.66 17.32 42.57
N ASN A 4 17.62 16.69 43.25
CA ASN A 4 17.45 15.34 43.82
C ASN A 4 16.53 15.34 45.05
N GLU A 5 16.63 16.35 45.90
CA GLU A 5 15.73 16.52 47.06
C GLU A 5 14.29 16.74 46.59
N LEU A 6 14.10 17.57 45.57
CA LEU A 6 12.80 17.79 44.95
C LEU A 6 12.22 16.50 44.36
N ALA A 7 13.00 15.76 43.58
CA ALA A 7 12.55 14.49 42.99
C ALA A 7 12.15 13.46 44.07
N TYR A 8 12.92 13.36 45.15
CA TYR A 8 12.61 12.46 46.27
C TYR A 8 11.36 12.89 47.04
N ALA A 9 11.21 14.19 47.32
CA ALA A 9 10.01 14.72 47.98
C ALA A 9 8.75 14.47 47.13
N THR A 10 8.83 14.70 45.82
CA THR A 10 7.74 14.39 44.88
C THR A 10 7.44 12.89 44.86
N GLN A 11 8.46 12.02 44.86
CA GLN A 11 8.27 10.57 44.91
C GLN A 11 7.51 10.11 46.16
N MET A 12 7.81 10.68 47.33
CA MET A 12 7.16 10.36 48.59
C MET A 12 5.72 10.89 48.65
N SER A 13 5.49 12.09 48.13
CA SER A 13 4.14 12.66 48.01
C SER A 13 3.24 11.82 47.09
N LEU A 14 3.76 11.35 45.96
CA LEU A 14 2.99 10.46 45.07
C LEU A 14 2.62 9.12 45.74
N ARG A 15 3.46 8.61 46.66
CA ARG A 15 3.15 7.40 47.44
C ARG A 15 2.07 7.64 48.48
N SER A 16 2.10 8.77 49.19
CA SER A 16 1.12 9.06 50.23
C SER A 16 -0.29 9.25 49.67
N VAL A 17 -0.41 9.70 48.42
CA VAL A 17 -1.70 9.83 47.69
C VAL A 17 -2.07 8.53 46.92
N GLY A 18 -1.29 7.46 47.05
CA GLY A 18 -1.58 6.15 46.45
C GLY A 18 -1.20 5.99 44.97
N GLN A 19 -0.56 6.98 44.34
CA GLN A 19 -0.11 6.92 42.96
C GLN A 19 1.24 6.18 42.83
N LEU A 20 1.22 4.88 43.13
CA LEU A 20 2.43 4.05 43.21
C LEU A 20 3.20 3.98 41.88
N ASP A 21 2.51 3.88 40.74
CA ASP A 21 3.16 3.77 39.44
C ASP A 21 3.77 5.10 38.98
N ALA A 22 3.10 6.24 39.25
CA ALA A 22 3.69 7.56 39.02
C ALA A 22 4.96 7.76 39.85
N SER A 23 4.95 7.32 41.11
CA SER A 23 6.13 7.35 42.00
C SER A 23 7.30 6.51 41.44
N LYS A 24 7.01 5.31 40.91
CA LYS A 24 8.03 4.45 40.28
C LYS A 24 8.60 5.07 39.01
N VAL A 25 7.75 5.61 38.13
CA VAL A 25 8.18 6.29 36.90
C VAL A 25 9.07 7.48 37.21
N MET A 26 8.72 8.30 38.21
CA MET A 26 9.54 9.43 38.66
C MET A 26 10.90 8.95 39.18
N LYS A 27 10.93 7.95 40.07
CA LYS A 27 12.18 7.36 40.59
C LYS A 27 13.08 6.87 39.45
N GLU A 28 12.51 6.17 38.47
CA GLU A 28 13.27 5.66 37.34
C GLU A 28 13.80 6.77 36.43
N ALA A 29 12.99 7.80 36.17
CA ALA A 29 13.33 8.92 35.33
C ALA A 29 14.44 9.80 35.95
N THR A 30 14.49 9.93 37.28
CA THR A 30 15.42 10.83 37.97
C THR A 30 16.64 10.13 38.57
N SER A 31 16.52 8.87 39.00
CA SER A 31 17.52 8.23 39.87
C SER A 31 18.20 7.00 39.29
N THR A 32 17.74 6.45 38.15
CA THR A 32 18.33 5.23 37.57
C THR A 32 19.32 5.52 36.44
N SER A 33 18.93 6.34 35.45
CA SER A 33 19.81 6.70 34.34
C SER A 33 19.34 8.01 33.70
N PRO A 34 20.26 8.92 33.31
CA PRO A 34 19.92 10.15 32.59
C PRO A 34 19.17 9.92 31.28
N LEU A 35 19.30 8.72 30.69
CA LEU A 35 18.63 8.35 29.44
C LEU A 35 17.21 7.81 29.67
N ARG A 36 16.82 7.50 30.91
CA ARG A 36 15.54 6.83 31.20
C ARG A 36 14.34 7.73 30.89
N ALA A 37 14.40 9.00 31.31
CA ALA A 37 13.40 10.01 30.96
C ALA A 37 13.29 10.20 29.42
N PHE A 38 14.44 10.22 28.73
CA PHE A 38 14.47 10.27 27.26
C PHE A 38 13.80 9.05 26.62
N LYS A 39 14.07 7.84 27.13
CA LYS A 39 13.46 6.60 26.66
C LYS A 39 11.94 6.60 26.87
N TYR A 40 11.45 7.07 28.02
CA TYR A 40 10.01 7.21 28.27
C TYR A 40 9.35 8.19 27.31
N ARG A 41 9.95 9.38 27.14
CA ARG A 41 9.46 10.36 26.18
C ARG A 41 9.42 9.77 24.77
N LYS A 42 10.51 9.12 24.33
CA LYS A 42 10.59 8.51 23.00
C LYS A 42 9.55 7.40 22.83
N ALA A 43 9.39 6.51 23.81
CA ALA A 43 8.44 5.41 23.78
C ALA A 43 6.99 5.90 23.68
N PHE A 44 6.62 6.87 24.53
CA PHE A 44 5.30 7.49 24.52
C PHE A 44 4.97 8.14 23.17
N HIS A 45 5.96 8.78 22.53
CA HIS A 45 5.80 9.38 21.19
C HIS A 45 5.96 8.37 20.05
N SER A 46 6.42 7.14 20.33
CA SER A 46 6.67 6.08 19.34
C SER A 46 5.51 5.11 19.17
N ILE A 47 4.46 5.21 19.99
CA ILE A 47 3.14 4.63 19.67
C ILE A 47 2.56 5.47 18.51
N ARG A 48 3.19 5.36 17.35
CA ARG A 48 2.70 5.90 16.10
C ARG A 48 2.00 4.75 15.42
N GLU A 49 0.74 4.96 15.10
CA GLU A 49 0.00 4.08 14.23
C GLU A 49 0.81 3.81 12.95
N SER A 50 0.91 2.55 12.59
CA SER A 50 1.55 2.16 11.34
C SER A 50 0.62 2.48 10.18
N THR A 51 1.01 3.44 9.34
CA THR A 51 0.39 3.62 8.02
C THR A 51 0.47 2.31 7.24
N LEU A 52 -0.61 1.93 6.57
CA LEU A 52 -0.64 0.78 5.66
C LEU A 52 0.44 0.93 4.58
N SER A 53 0.99 -0.20 4.17
CA SER A 53 1.86 -0.23 3.00
C SER A 53 1.09 0.22 1.75
N THR A 54 1.82 0.76 0.77
CA THR A 54 1.21 1.25 -0.47
C THR A 54 0.53 0.13 -1.24
N GLU A 55 1.09 -1.08 -1.22
CA GLU A 55 0.53 -2.26 -1.88
C GLU A 55 -0.78 -2.70 -1.22
N VAL A 56 -0.85 -2.73 0.12
CA VAL A 56 -2.07 -3.08 0.86
C VAL A 56 -3.15 -2.00 0.66
N ALA A 57 -2.78 -0.73 0.65
CA ALA A 57 -3.74 0.33 0.36
C ALA A 57 -4.25 0.27 -1.09
N LEU A 58 -3.41 -0.14 -2.04
CA LEU A 58 -3.81 -0.38 -3.42
C LEU A 58 -4.74 -1.59 -3.55
N SER A 59 -4.46 -2.70 -2.85
CA SER A 59 -5.33 -3.88 -2.88
C SER A 59 -6.72 -3.55 -2.34
N ILE A 60 -6.80 -2.84 -1.20
CA ILE A 60 -8.07 -2.35 -0.65
C ILE A 60 -8.83 -1.50 -1.67
N LEU A 61 -8.15 -0.57 -2.36
CA LEU A 61 -8.79 0.28 -3.35
C LEU A 61 -9.41 -0.55 -4.48
N VAL A 62 -8.74 -1.60 -4.94
CA VAL A 62 -9.20 -2.47 -6.04
C VAL A 62 -10.30 -3.43 -5.57
N GLU A 63 -10.08 -4.15 -4.46
CA GLU A 63 -11.01 -5.15 -3.91
C GLU A 63 -12.36 -4.53 -3.53
N TYR A 64 -12.33 -3.37 -2.86
CA TYR A 64 -13.53 -2.65 -2.46
C TYR A 64 -14.06 -1.68 -3.52
N LYS A 65 -13.49 -1.71 -4.75
CA LYS A 65 -13.91 -0.87 -5.88
C LYS A 65 -14.02 0.61 -5.54
N LEU A 66 -13.09 1.12 -4.72
CA LEU A 66 -13.14 2.49 -4.23
C LEU A 66 -12.72 3.47 -5.32
N SER A 67 -13.52 4.52 -5.47
CA SER A 67 -13.13 5.69 -6.27
C SER A 67 -12.03 6.48 -5.57
N LYS A 68 -11.33 7.34 -6.32
CA LYS A 68 -10.34 8.27 -5.77
C LYS A 68 -10.95 9.15 -4.66
N SER A 69 -12.16 9.67 -4.87
CA SER A 69 -12.82 10.55 -3.89
C SER A 69 -13.21 9.79 -2.62
N GLN A 70 -13.72 8.56 -2.75
CA GLN A 70 -14.04 7.70 -1.60
C GLN A 70 -12.79 7.39 -0.78
N TYR A 71 -11.69 6.98 -1.44
CA TYR A 71 -10.42 6.74 -0.75
C TYR A 71 -9.89 8.01 -0.04
N GLN A 72 -9.96 9.16 -0.72
CA GLN A 72 -9.55 10.43 -0.12
C GLN A 72 -10.43 10.81 1.08
N GLY A 73 -11.74 10.54 1.02
CA GLY A 73 -12.67 10.71 2.13
C GLY A 73 -12.31 9.84 3.34
N LEU A 74 -12.09 8.53 3.13
CA LEU A 74 -11.64 7.60 4.18
C LEU A 74 -10.35 8.09 4.86
N ARG A 75 -9.41 8.58 4.05
CA ARG A 75 -8.16 9.13 4.57
C ARG A 75 -8.35 10.44 5.35
N SER A 76 -9.26 11.32 4.91
CA SER A 76 -9.57 12.56 5.63
C SER A 76 -10.19 12.25 6.99
N VAL A 77 -11.19 11.36 7.05
CA VAL A 77 -11.81 10.92 8.30
C VAL A 77 -10.77 10.29 9.24
N SER A 78 -9.89 9.44 8.71
CA SER A 78 -8.78 8.86 9.50
C SER A 78 -7.93 9.97 10.12
N LYS A 79 -7.51 10.97 9.34
CA LYS A 79 -6.71 12.10 9.84
C LYS A 79 -7.42 12.97 10.87
N GLU A 80 -8.70 13.25 10.67
CA GLU A 80 -9.53 14.02 11.61
C GLU A 80 -9.62 13.32 12.97
N ASN A 81 -9.61 11.99 12.98
CA ASN A 81 -9.59 11.17 14.20
C ASN A 81 -8.17 10.90 14.71
N HIS A 82 -7.19 11.75 14.35
CA HIS A 82 -5.77 11.61 14.69
C HIS A 82 -5.12 10.30 14.25
N CYS A 83 -5.73 9.61 13.28
CA CYS A 83 -5.27 8.36 12.75
C CYS A 83 -4.53 8.54 11.42
N GLN A 84 -3.38 7.87 11.24
CA GLN A 84 -2.56 7.94 10.01
C GLN A 84 -2.51 6.59 9.28
N LEU A 85 -3.62 5.86 9.26
CA LEU A 85 -3.69 4.53 8.67
C LEU A 85 -3.49 4.54 7.15
N TYR A 86 -4.11 5.48 6.42
CA TYR A 86 -4.14 5.45 4.96
C TYR A 86 -3.01 6.29 4.31
N PRO A 87 -2.18 5.70 3.42
CA PRO A 87 -1.16 6.44 2.70
C PRO A 87 -1.76 7.49 1.75
N PRO A 88 -1.02 8.55 1.40
CA PRO A 88 -1.47 9.53 0.41
C PRO A 88 -1.78 8.89 -0.94
N TYR A 89 -2.83 9.36 -1.62
CA TYR A 89 -3.24 8.82 -2.92
C TYR A 89 -2.11 8.85 -3.98
N LYS A 90 -1.21 9.85 -3.92
CA LYS A 90 -0.03 9.91 -4.80
C LYS A 90 0.82 8.64 -4.73
N LYS A 91 1.00 8.07 -3.54
CA LYS A 91 1.75 6.83 -3.33
C LYS A 91 1.04 5.61 -3.91
N ILE A 92 -0.29 5.61 -3.91
CA ILE A 92 -1.08 4.55 -4.56
C ILE A 92 -0.97 4.67 -6.08
N VAL A 93 -0.95 5.88 -6.63
CA VAL A 93 -0.71 6.09 -8.07
C VAL A 93 0.66 5.58 -8.47
N GLU A 94 1.69 5.86 -7.65
CA GLU A 94 3.03 5.29 -7.84
C GLU A 94 2.93 3.74 -7.86
N ALA A 95 2.30 3.11 -6.87
CA ALA A 95 2.12 1.65 -6.84
C ALA A 95 1.34 1.09 -8.05
N LYS A 96 0.28 1.77 -8.50
CA LYS A 96 -0.47 1.42 -9.73
C LYS A 96 0.44 1.43 -10.95
N ASN A 97 1.30 2.44 -11.08
CA ASN A 97 2.21 2.55 -12.21
C ASN A 97 3.24 1.40 -12.24
N HIS A 98 3.67 0.90 -11.08
CA HIS A 98 4.54 -0.29 -11.01
C HIS A 98 3.81 -1.58 -11.42
N CYS A 99 2.47 -1.57 -11.49
CA CYS A 99 1.66 -2.71 -11.92
C CYS A 99 1.38 -2.73 -13.43
N TYR A 100 1.78 -1.69 -14.18
CA TYR A 100 1.59 -1.65 -15.63
C TYR A 100 2.88 -1.98 -16.40
N PRO A 101 2.77 -2.62 -17.57
CA PRO A 101 3.88 -2.71 -18.52
C PRO A 101 4.39 -1.32 -18.90
N LEU A 102 5.61 -1.27 -19.47
CA LEU A 102 6.20 -0.03 -19.97
C LEU A 102 5.24 0.71 -20.90
N ARG A 103 5.09 2.02 -20.70
CA ARG A 103 4.15 2.85 -21.48
C ARG A 103 4.42 2.82 -22.98
N THR A 104 5.67 2.62 -23.39
CA THR A 104 6.07 2.47 -24.80
C THR A 104 5.58 1.17 -25.45
N ALA A 105 5.12 0.20 -24.65
CA ALA A 105 4.52 -1.03 -25.14
C ALA A 105 2.99 -0.97 -25.24
N ILE A 106 2.38 0.15 -24.81
CA ILE A 106 0.93 0.36 -24.77
C ILE A 106 0.56 1.40 -25.82
N THR A 107 -0.34 1.02 -26.73
CA THR A 107 -0.93 1.92 -27.73
C THR A 107 -2.38 2.17 -27.36
N ILE A 108 -2.78 3.43 -27.28
CA ILE A 108 -4.16 3.83 -27.00
C ILE A 108 -4.60 4.78 -28.11
N THR A 109 -5.70 4.43 -28.77
CA THR A 109 -6.39 5.25 -29.75
C THR A 109 -7.79 5.57 -29.24
N GLU A 110 -8.59 6.29 -30.03
CA GLU A 110 -10.00 6.55 -29.68
C GLU A 110 -10.87 5.28 -29.63
N SER A 111 -10.50 4.23 -30.37
CA SER A 111 -11.34 3.04 -30.57
C SER A 111 -10.69 1.73 -30.14
N SER A 112 -9.45 1.76 -29.66
CA SER A 112 -8.74 0.57 -29.22
C SER A 112 -7.65 0.89 -28.21
N ALA A 113 -7.36 -0.08 -27.36
CA ALA A 113 -6.17 -0.10 -26.51
C ALA A 113 -5.52 -1.47 -26.64
N GLU A 114 -4.23 -1.49 -26.92
CA GLU A 114 -3.46 -2.73 -27.10
C GLU A 114 -2.11 -2.64 -26.38
N VAL A 115 -1.58 -3.81 -26.04
CA VAL A 115 -0.26 -3.95 -25.43
C VAL A 115 0.52 -5.02 -26.18
N ARG A 116 1.82 -4.79 -26.41
CA ARG A 116 2.69 -5.80 -27.03
C ARG A 116 2.69 -7.06 -26.16
N VAL A 117 2.33 -8.20 -26.74
CA VAL A 117 2.20 -9.48 -26.02
C VAL A 117 3.45 -9.81 -25.22
N GLN A 118 4.65 -9.72 -25.81
CA GLN A 118 5.90 -9.98 -25.09
C GLN A 118 6.06 -9.08 -23.86
N ALA A 119 5.77 -7.79 -23.97
CA ALA A 119 5.88 -6.85 -22.86
C ALA A 119 4.87 -7.14 -21.74
N LEU A 120 3.68 -7.65 -22.09
CA LEU A 120 2.70 -8.12 -21.12
C LEU A 120 3.20 -9.36 -20.39
N LEU A 121 3.69 -10.37 -21.12
CA LEU A 121 4.20 -11.62 -20.55
C LEU A 121 5.42 -11.36 -19.65
N ASP A 122 6.40 -10.59 -20.12
CA ASP A 122 7.60 -10.23 -19.36
C ASP A 122 7.22 -9.56 -18.04
N HIS A 123 6.30 -8.58 -18.10
CA HIS A 123 5.84 -7.86 -16.92
C HIS A 123 5.08 -8.77 -15.95
N THR A 124 4.19 -9.64 -16.46
CA THR A 124 3.47 -10.62 -15.65
C THR A 124 4.44 -11.58 -14.94
N VAL A 125 5.44 -12.12 -15.66
CA VAL A 125 6.47 -12.99 -15.08
C VAL A 125 7.29 -12.25 -14.02
N GLN A 126 7.74 -11.02 -14.29
CA GLN A 126 8.46 -10.21 -13.32
C GLN A 126 7.65 -9.99 -12.03
N ARG A 127 6.35 -9.72 -12.14
CA ARG A 127 5.46 -9.54 -10.98
C ARG A 127 5.27 -10.85 -10.21
N ILE A 128 5.11 -11.99 -10.89
CA ILE A 128 5.02 -13.30 -10.25
C ILE A 128 6.32 -13.62 -9.49
N LEU A 129 7.47 -13.47 -10.14
CA LEU A 129 8.78 -13.72 -9.51
C LEU A 129 9.00 -12.82 -8.29
N PHE A 130 8.62 -11.54 -8.38
CA PHE A 130 8.69 -10.63 -7.25
C PHE A 130 7.83 -11.11 -6.07
N LEU A 131 6.57 -11.50 -6.32
CA LEU A 131 5.65 -11.97 -5.28
C LEU A 131 6.05 -13.33 -4.68
N GLN A 132 6.67 -14.19 -5.49
CA GLN A 132 7.08 -15.54 -5.09
C GLN A 132 8.58 -15.61 -4.72
N THR A 133 9.23 -14.47 -4.47
CA THR A 133 10.69 -14.39 -4.24
C THR A 133 11.17 -15.41 -3.19
N ASP A 134 10.44 -15.56 -2.09
CA ASP A 134 10.82 -16.48 -1.01
C ASP A 134 10.70 -17.96 -1.43
N VAL A 135 9.71 -18.29 -2.25
CA VAL A 135 9.54 -19.63 -2.84
C VAL A 135 10.64 -19.89 -3.87
N ILE A 136 10.92 -18.93 -4.75
CA ILE A 136 11.97 -19.08 -5.76
C ILE A 136 13.34 -19.26 -5.12
N LYS A 137 13.63 -18.55 -4.02
CA LYS A 137 14.89 -18.69 -3.27
C LYS A 137 15.04 -20.02 -2.54
N SER A 138 13.96 -20.76 -2.32
CA SER A 138 14.02 -22.08 -1.69
C SER A 138 14.27 -23.23 -2.67
N LEU A 139 14.12 -22.97 -3.98
CA LEU A 139 14.42 -23.93 -5.04
C LEU A 139 15.93 -24.06 -5.26
N ASP A 140 16.35 -25.24 -5.74
CA ASP A 140 17.74 -25.44 -6.17
C ASP A 140 18.03 -24.73 -7.51
N GLN A 141 19.32 -24.59 -7.82
CA GLN A 141 19.75 -23.86 -9.01
C GLN A 141 19.33 -24.53 -10.33
N GLU A 142 19.20 -25.86 -10.34
CA GLU A 142 18.78 -26.59 -11.53
C GLU A 142 17.29 -26.36 -11.83
N ASN A 143 16.42 -26.36 -10.82
CA ASN A 143 15.01 -26.06 -11.01
C ASN A 143 14.79 -24.60 -11.44
N VAL A 144 15.55 -23.65 -10.88
CA VAL A 144 15.46 -22.24 -11.29
C VAL A 144 15.86 -22.02 -12.76
N ARG A 145 16.80 -22.82 -13.28
CA ARG A 145 17.23 -22.73 -14.68
C ARG A 145 16.23 -23.26 -15.69
N HIS A 146 15.34 -24.16 -15.26
CA HIS A 146 14.39 -24.87 -16.13
C HIS A 146 12.94 -24.46 -15.84
N MET A 147 12.72 -23.19 -15.46
CA MET A 147 11.37 -22.67 -15.25
C MET A 147 10.71 -22.32 -16.58
N ASP A 148 9.56 -22.95 -16.83
CA ASP A 148 8.70 -22.63 -17.97
C ASP A 148 7.50 -21.79 -17.53
N PHE A 149 7.20 -20.74 -18.28
CA PHE A 149 6.01 -19.94 -18.09
C PHE A 149 4.90 -20.43 -19.03
N ILE A 150 3.91 -21.10 -18.47
CA ILE A 150 2.75 -21.59 -19.22
C ILE A 150 1.59 -20.62 -19.01
N SER A 151 0.94 -20.22 -20.11
CA SER A 151 -0.23 -19.34 -20.08
C SER A 151 -1.28 -19.83 -21.07
N LYS A 152 -2.54 -19.47 -20.78
CA LYS A 152 -3.65 -19.59 -21.72
C LYS A 152 -4.09 -18.20 -22.18
N TRP A 153 -4.60 -18.11 -23.40
CA TRP A 153 -5.17 -16.88 -23.93
C TRP A 153 -6.48 -17.16 -24.65
N GLY A 154 -7.27 -16.11 -24.84
CA GLY A 154 -8.53 -16.16 -25.57
C GLY A 154 -9.07 -14.77 -25.85
N CYS A 155 -10.16 -14.69 -26.58
CA CYS A 155 -10.86 -13.44 -26.89
C CYS A 155 -12.36 -13.66 -26.90
N ASP A 156 -13.10 -12.58 -26.66
CA ASP A 156 -14.56 -12.58 -26.69
C ASP A 156 -15.10 -11.20 -27.09
N GLY A 157 -16.35 -11.18 -27.56
CA GLY A 157 -17.06 -9.97 -27.96
C GLY A 157 -18.41 -9.85 -27.24
N SER A 158 -18.73 -8.64 -26.78
CA SER A 158 -20.02 -8.32 -26.17
C SER A 158 -20.66 -7.11 -26.84
N SER A 159 -21.93 -7.24 -27.21
CA SER A 159 -22.76 -6.15 -27.72
C SER A 159 -23.59 -5.48 -26.62
N GLY A 160 -24.26 -4.38 -26.96
CA GLY A 160 -25.22 -3.70 -26.08
C GLY A 160 -24.59 -2.85 -24.97
N GLN A 161 -23.39 -2.33 -25.24
CA GLN A 161 -22.71 -1.41 -24.33
C GLN A 161 -23.35 -0.02 -24.39
N SER A 162 -23.15 0.77 -23.34
CA SER A 162 -23.61 2.17 -23.32
C SER A 162 -22.82 3.00 -24.34
N GLU A 163 -23.53 3.64 -25.27
CA GLU A 163 -22.94 4.54 -26.26
C GLU A 163 -22.74 5.95 -25.69
N TYR A 164 -21.54 6.49 -25.83
CA TYR A 164 -21.23 7.85 -25.39
C TYR A 164 -21.52 8.86 -26.50
N LYS A 165 -21.87 10.10 -26.10
CA LYS A 165 -22.12 11.22 -27.02
C LYS A 165 -20.83 11.85 -27.58
N GLN A 166 -19.73 11.12 -27.55
CA GLN A 166 -18.44 11.57 -28.08
C GLN A 166 -18.34 11.18 -29.55
N LYS A 167 -18.07 12.14 -30.42
CA LYS A 167 -17.89 11.87 -31.85
C LYS A 167 -16.51 11.23 -32.09
N PHE A 168 -16.48 10.13 -32.84
CA PHE A 168 -15.26 9.51 -33.35
C PHE A 168 -14.70 10.28 -34.56
N ILE A 169 -13.39 10.19 -34.79
CA ILE A 169 -12.78 10.73 -36.01
C ILE A 169 -13.26 9.96 -37.24
N ASP A 170 -13.43 8.64 -37.09
CA ASP A 170 -13.97 7.74 -38.10
C ASP A 170 -15.45 7.44 -37.82
N ASP A 171 -16.35 7.91 -38.70
CA ASP A 171 -17.81 7.71 -38.58
C ASP A 171 -18.24 6.23 -38.67
N SER A 172 -17.34 5.31 -39.04
CA SER A 172 -17.61 3.86 -39.01
C SER A 172 -17.42 3.22 -37.63
N LYS A 173 -16.88 3.97 -36.66
CA LYS A 173 -16.63 3.50 -35.29
C LYS A 173 -17.86 3.71 -34.40
N SER A 174 -18.04 2.80 -33.46
CA SER A 174 -19.06 2.84 -32.42
C SER A 174 -18.53 2.15 -31.18
N ASP A 175 -18.97 2.62 -30.01
CA ASP A 175 -18.73 2.02 -28.69
C ASP A 175 -19.88 1.11 -28.24
N ALA A 176 -20.86 0.82 -29.10
CA ALA A 176 -21.98 -0.09 -28.82
C ALA A 176 -21.53 -1.55 -28.57
N ASN A 177 -20.35 -1.93 -29.06
CA ASN A 177 -19.79 -3.27 -28.94
C ASN A 177 -18.35 -3.20 -28.46
N VAL A 178 -17.96 -4.16 -27.62
CA VAL A 178 -16.59 -4.31 -27.13
C VAL A 178 -16.06 -5.69 -27.50
N PHE A 179 -14.84 -5.74 -28.01
CA PHE A 179 -14.10 -6.96 -28.25
C PHE A 179 -12.80 -6.90 -27.44
N PHE A 180 -12.48 -7.96 -26.70
CA PHE A 180 -11.27 -7.99 -25.87
C PHE A 180 -10.53 -9.32 -25.99
N THR A 181 -9.21 -9.23 -25.92
CA THR A 181 -8.30 -10.38 -25.82
C THR A 181 -7.71 -10.41 -24.42
N SER A 182 -7.58 -11.61 -23.84
CA SER A 182 -7.05 -11.82 -22.49
C SER A 182 -6.02 -12.94 -22.47
N VAL A 183 -5.06 -12.83 -21.56
CA VAL A 183 -4.03 -13.83 -21.27
C VAL A 183 -4.00 -14.06 -19.77
N VAL A 184 -3.87 -15.32 -19.35
CA VAL A 184 -3.83 -15.72 -17.94
C VAL A 184 -2.69 -16.72 -17.72
N PRO A 185 -1.77 -16.48 -16.76
CA PRO A 185 -0.78 -17.47 -16.34
C PRO A 185 -1.47 -18.70 -15.72
N LEU A 186 -0.97 -19.91 -16.00
CA LEU A 186 -1.51 -21.17 -15.47
C LEU A 186 -0.78 -21.64 -14.22
#